data_AF-A0A7C2SWR2-F1
#
_entry.id   AF-A0A7C2SWR2-F1
#
_cell.length_a   1.000
_cell.length_b   1.000
_cell.length_c   1.000
_cell.angle_alpha   90.00
_cell.angle_beta   90.00
_cell.angle_gamma   90.00
#
_symmetry.space_group_name_H-M   'P 1'
#
loop_
_entity.id
_entity.type
_entity.pdbx_description
1 polymer ?
#
loop_
_entity_poly.entity_id
_entity_poly.type
_entity_poly.pdbx_seq_one_letter_code
_entity_poly.pdbx_strand_id
1 'polypeptide(L)'
;EYSITGDTVFAGSGEDSVDIFAVLDDLKEALENNDTDGILGQVDDLKQSSVQVNTGIARCGTRMNRLEIAGNNLTDLDFKLTEMISSREDVDISALVTDFSMQEIVLKATYSVASRMGNITLLDFLD
;
A
#
# COMPACT_ATOMS: atom_id res chain seq x y z
N GLU A 1 -15.84 -1.78 15.43
CA GLU A 1 -15.31 -0.48 15.91
C GLU A 1 -13.85 -0.33 15.49
N TYR A 2 -13.54 0.57 14.56
CA TYR A 2 -12.17 0.77 14.04
C TYR A 2 -11.50 2.04 14.57
N SER A 3 -12.23 2.86 15.32
CA SER A 3 -11.73 4.06 15.97
C SER A 3 -11.54 3.83 17.46
N ILE A 4 -10.42 4.30 18.00
CA ILE A 4 -10.33 4.58 19.42
C ILE A 4 -11.08 5.90 19.59
N THR A 5 -12.22 5.88 20.28
CA THR A 5 -13.01 7.08 20.57
C THR A 5 -12.27 7.93 21.60
N GLY A 6 -12.26 9.25 21.42
CA GLY A 6 -11.60 10.18 22.35
C GLY A 6 -12.08 9.99 23.80
N ASP A 7 -13.35 9.65 23.98
CA ASP A 7 -13.93 9.28 25.28
C ASP A 7 -13.15 8.15 25.98
N THR A 8 -12.78 7.09 25.27
CA THR A 8 -11.99 5.98 25.83
C THR A 8 -10.54 6.34 26.14
N VAL A 9 -10.02 7.45 25.57
CA VAL A 9 -8.65 7.92 25.78
C VAL A 9 -8.58 9.01 26.84
N PHE A 10 -9.61 9.85 26.94
CA PHE A 10 -9.60 11.05 27.77
C PHE A 10 -10.50 10.96 29.00
N ALA A 11 -11.67 10.31 28.90
CA ALA A 11 -12.57 10.14 30.04
C ALA A 11 -12.32 8.82 30.77
N GLY A 12 -11.91 7.78 30.03
CA GLY A 12 -11.55 6.50 30.62
C GLY A 12 -12.77 5.76 31.20
N SER A 13 -13.24 4.71 30.51
CA SER A 13 -14.46 3.99 30.91
C SER A 13 -14.21 2.83 31.92
N GLY A 14 -13.05 2.77 32.56
CA GLY A 14 -12.63 1.65 33.43
C GLY A 14 -12.15 2.06 34.83
N GLU A 15 -12.13 1.10 35.76
CA GLU A 15 -11.72 1.28 37.17
C GLU A 15 -10.29 1.82 37.35
N ASP A 16 -9.41 1.64 36.36
CA ASP A 16 -8.01 2.08 36.38
C ASP A 16 -7.73 3.30 35.48
N SER A 17 -8.77 3.93 34.93
CA SER A 17 -8.63 5.07 34.03
C SER A 17 -9.05 6.37 34.68
N VAL A 18 -8.37 7.43 34.29
CA VAL A 18 -8.53 8.75 34.89
C VAL A 18 -9.26 9.64 33.89
N ASP A 19 -10.26 10.38 34.39
CA ASP A 19 -10.85 11.45 33.62
C ASP A 19 -9.90 12.65 33.64
N ILE A 20 -9.23 12.85 32.51
CA ILE A 20 -8.21 13.87 32.34
C ILE A 20 -8.83 15.27 32.52
N PHE A 21 -10.11 15.46 32.17
CA PHE A 21 -10.76 16.75 32.33
C PHE A 21 -11.09 17.05 33.79
N ALA A 22 -11.50 16.04 34.56
CA ALA A 22 -11.72 16.20 35.99
C ALA A 22 -10.41 16.53 36.73
N VAL A 23 -9.33 15.81 36.43
CA VAL A 23 -7.99 16.09 37.02
C VAL A 23 -7.51 17.50 36.73
N LEU A 24 -7.74 18.01 35.51
CA LEU A 24 -7.35 19.36 35.15
C LEU A 24 -8.20 20.43 35.86
N ASP A 25 -9.48 20.16 36.09
CA ASP A 25 -10.37 21.06 36.83
C ASP A 25 -10.03 21.07 38.33
N ASP A 26 -9.80 19.90 38.91
CA ASP A 26 -9.38 19.75 40.31
C ASP A 26 -8.01 20.42 40.56
N LEU A 27 -7.06 20.27 39.64
CA LEU A 27 -5.76 20.94 39.74
C LEU A 27 -5.91 22.46 39.65
N LYS A 28 -6.78 22.95 38.76
CA LYS A 28 -7.08 24.37 38.65
C LYS A 28 -7.67 24.91 39.96
N GLU A 29 -8.64 24.21 40.55
CA GLU A 29 -9.24 24.61 41.82
C GLU A 29 -8.21 24.60 42.96
N ALA A 30 -7.35 23.59 43.03
CA ALA A 30 -6.28 23.53 44.03
C ALA A 30 -5.27 24.69 43.88
N LEU A 31 -4.93 25.07 42.64
CA LEU A 31 -4.08 26.22 42.34
C LEU A 31 -4.75 27.55 42.72
N GLU A 32 -6.05 27.73 42.43
CA GLU A 32 -6.80 28.94 42.79
C GLU A 32 -6.91 29.10 44.31
N ASN A 33 -7.07 28.00 45.04
CA ASN A 33 -7.19 27.99 46.50
C ASN A 33 -5.83 27.97 47.24
N ASN A 34 -4.70 27.93 46.54
CA ASN A 34 -3.36 27.72 47.11
C ASN A 34 -3.28 26.46 48.02
N ASP A 35 -4.06 25.43 47.70
CA ASP A 35 -4.04 24.16 48.42
C ASP A 35 -2.85 23.32 47.96
N THR A 36 -1.77 23.36 48.75
CA THR A 36 -0.52 22.67 48.41
C THR A 36 -0.68 21.15 48.42
N ASP A 37 -1.54 20.62 49.30
CA ASP A 37 -1.78 19.18 49.39
C ASP A 37 -2.64 18.70 48.20
N GLY A 38 -3.66 19.49 47.82
CA GLY A 38 -4.46 19.24 46.62
C GLY A 38 -3.64 19.27 45.32
N ILE A 39 -2.71 20.22 45.18
CA ILE A 39 -1.81 20.29 44.03
C ILE A 39 -0.91 19.05 43.97
N LEU A 40 -0.35 18.61 45.10
CA LEU A 40 0.50 17.43 45.16
C LEU A 40 -0.27 16.14 44.85
N GLY A 41 -1.52 16.04 45.31
CA GLY A 41 -2.40 14.91 45.01
C GLY A 41 -2.64 14.73 43.51
N GLN A 42 -2.80 15.83 42.76
CA GLN A 42 -3.09 15.77 41.33
C GLN A 42 -1.89 15.45 40.44
N VAL A 43 -0.66 15.46 40.97
CA VAL A 43 0.56 15.16 40.18
C VAL A 43 0.56 13.71 39.68
N ASP A 44 0.10 12.76 40.51
CA ASP A 44 0.10 11.35 40.13
C ASP A 44 -1.02 11.04 39.13
N ASP A 45 -2.19 11.66 39.29
CA ASP A 45 -3.31 11.54 38.37
C ASP A 45 -2.99 12.17 37.00
N LEU A 46 -2.23 13.27 36.97
CA LEU A 46 -1.66 13.85 35.74
C LEU A 46 -0.69 12.91 35.03
N LYS A 47 0.16 12.20 35.77
CA LYS A 47 1.06 11.19 35.17
C LYS A 47 0.27 10.04 34.59
N GLN A 48 -0.75 9.56 35.30
CA GLN A 48 -1.62 8.49 34.82
C GLN A 48 -2.37 8.91 33.56
N SER A 49 -2.90 10.13 33.53
CA SER A 49 -3.50 10.77 32.35
C SER A 49 -2.55 10.79 31.15
N SER A 50 -1.29 11.15 31.36
CA SER A 50 -0.26 11.13 30.31
C SER A 50 0.03 9.72 29.78
N VAL A 51 0.11 8.73 30.67
CA VAL A 51 0.28 7.31 30.30
C VAL A 51 -0.92 6.80 29.49
N GLN A 52 -2.14 7.17 29.88
CA GLN A 52 -3.38 6.81 29.19
C GLN A 52 -3.38 7.33 27.75
N VAL A 53 -3.06 8.61 27.55
CA VAL A 53 -2.96 9.22 26.21
C VAL A 53 -1.87 8.55 25.37
N ASN A 54 -0.67 8.35 25.94
CA ASN A 54 0.43 7.69 25.25
C ASN A 54 0.07 6.25 24.82
N THR A 55 -0.69 5.54 25.65
CA THR A 55 -1.19 4.20 25.31
C THR A 55 -2.18 4.25 24.14
N GLY A 56 -3.08 5.25 24.12
CA GLY A 56 -3.96 5.51 22.98
C GLY A 56 -3.19 5.73 21.68
N ILE A 57 -2.16 6.60 21.72
CA ILE A 57 -1.27 6.89 20.59
C ILE A 57 -0.54 5.62 20.13
N ALA A 58 0.02 4.85 21.06
CA ALA A 58 0.74 3.61 20.74
C ALA A 58 -0.16 2.58 20.05
N ARG A 59 -1.43 2.46 20.49
CA ARG A 59 -2.42 1.58 19.84
C ARG A 59 -2.75 2.05 18.43
N CYS A 60 -2.89 3.36 18.20
CA CYS A 60 -3.06 3.92 16.86
C CYS A 60 -1.82 3.67 15.98
N GLY A 61 -0.62 3.93 16.47
CA GLY A 61 0.64 3.69 15.75
C GLY A 61 0.82 2.23 15.36
N THR A 62 0.48 1.30 16.26
CA THR A 62 0.51 -0.15 15.95
C THR A 62 -0.44 -0.51 14.82
N ARG A 63 -1.65 0.07 14.81
CA ARG A 63 -2.62 -0.14 13.73
C ARG A 63 -2.16 0.45 12.41
N MET A 64 -1.55 1.64 12.45
CA MET A 64 -0.97 2.29 11.27
C MET A 64 0.14 1.44 10.66
N ASN A 65 1.07 0.94 11.49
CA ASN A 65 2.14 0.04 11.05
C ASN A 65 1.56 -1.25 10.40
N ARG A 66 0.52 -1.84 10.98
CA ARG A 66 -0.16 -3.00 10.38
C ARG A 66 -0.77 -2.68 9.01
N LEU A 67 -1.35 -1.49 8.85
CA LEU A 67 -1.93 -1.05 7.59
C LEU A 67 -0.84 -0.84 6.53
N GLU A 68 0.30 -0.26 6.92
CA GLU A 68 1.46 -0.06 6.05
C GLU A 68 2.06 -1.39 5.58
N ILE A 69 2.25 -2.35 6.49
CA ILE A 69 2.69 -3.71 6.14
C ILE A 69 1.71 -4.38 5.18
N ALA A 70 0.40 -4.26 5.43
CA ALA A 70 -0.61 -4.81 4.55
C ALA A 70 -0.57 -4.16 3.16
N GLY A 71 -0.37 -2.84 3.08
CA GLY A 71 -0.22 -2.10 1.83
C GLY A 71 1.02 -2.54 1.04
N ASN A 72 2.16 -2.66 1.70
CA ASN A 72 3.41 -3.13 1.08
C ASN A 72 3.26 -4.54 0.53
N ASN A 73 2.65 -5.46 1.30
CA ASN A 73 2.39 -6.82 0.83
C ASN A 73 1.46 -6.87 -0.39
N LEU A 74 0.49 -5.95 -0.46
CA LEU A 74 -0.47 -5.89 -1.57
C LEU A 74 0.20 -5.37 -2.85
N THR A 75 1.09 -4.38 -2.74
CA THR A 75 1.94 -3.90 -3.84
C THR A 75 2.88 -5.00 -4.33
N ASP A 76 3.52 -5.73 -3.43
CA ASP A 76 4.39 -6.86 -3.79
C ASP A 76 3.61 -7.98 -4.51
N LEU A 77 2.38 -8.24 -4.07
CA LEU A 77 1.52 -9.23 -4.71
C LEU A 77 1.10 -8.78 -6.11
N ASP A 78 0.74 -7.51 -6.29
CA ASP A 78 0.40 -6.93 -7.58
C ASP A 78 1.56 -7.01 -8.57
N PHE A 79 2.77 -6.67 -8.12
CA PHE A 79 3.99 -6.80 -8.92
C PHE A 79 4.23 -8.26 -9.35
N LYS A 80 4.14 -9.21 -8.41
CA LYS A 80 4.31 -10.65 -8.70
C LYS A 80 3.24 -11.18 -9.66
N LEU A 81 1.99 -10.75 -9.49
CA LEU A 81 0.91 -11.13 -10.40
C LEU A 81 1.14 -10.57 -11.81
N THR A 82 1.56 -9.31 -11.90
CA THR A 82 1.91 -8.66 -13.17
C THR A 82 3.07 -9.38 -13.86
N GLU A 83 4.12 -9.77 -13.13
CA GLU A 83 5.24 -10.57 -13.64
C GLU A 83 4.80 -11.97 -14.09
N MET A 84 3.90 -12.63 -13.35
CA MET A 84 3.36 -13.94 -13.73
C MET A 84 2.47 -13.87 -14.99
N ILE A 85 1.70 -12.80 -15.15
CA ILE A 85 0.89 -12.59 -16.36
C ILE A 85 1.82 -12.28 -17.54
N SER A 86 2.74 -11.32 -17.36
CA SER A 86 3.71 -10.93 -18.38
C SER A 86 4.56 -12.11 -18.84
N SER A 87 5.11 -12.93 -17.93
CA SER A 87 5.90 -14.10 -18.33
C SER A 87 5.11 -15.15 -19.10
N ARG A 88 3.80 -15.29 -18.88
CA ARG A 88 2.95 -16.15 -19.72
C ARG A 88 2.67 -15.53 -21.08
N GLU A 89 2.34 -14.24 -21.11
CA GLU A 89 1.97 -13.52 -22.33
C GLU A 89 3.18 -13.29 -23.25
N ASP A 90 4.35 -12.99 -22.69
CA ASP A 90 5.62 -12.75 -23.41
C ASP A 90 6.18 -14.04 -24.04
N VAL A 91 5.96 -15.20 -23.40
CA VAL A 91 6.24 -16.53 -23.99
C VAL A 91 5.35 -16.79 -25.22
N ASP A 92 4.09 -16.35 -25.20
CA ASP A 92 3.16 -16.52 -26.32
C ASP A 92 3.43 -15.52 -27.46
N ILE A 93 3.72 -14.25 -27.13
CA ILE A 93 4.14 -13.22 -28.11
C ILE A 93 5.41 -13.64 -28.84
N SER A 94 6.39 -14.24 -28.14
CA SER A 94 7.63 -14.74 -28.77
C SER A 94 7.35 -15.81 -29.83
N ALA A 95 6.41 -16.73 -29.57
CA ALA A 95 5.97 -17.74 -30.52
C ALA A 95 5.22 -17.10 -31.71
N LEU A 96 4.30 -16.17 -31.44
CA LEU A 96 3.54 -15.44 -32.47
C LEU A 96 4.45 -14.63 -33.41
N VAL A 97 5.47 -13.95 -32.88
CA VAL A 97 6.46 -13.19 -33.66
C VAL A 97 7.31 -14.12 -34.53
N THR A 98 7.65 -15.29 -34.00
CA THR A 98 8.42 -16.30 -34.75
C THR A 98 7.59 -16.88 -35.90
N ASP A 99 6.33 -17.25 -35.65
CA ASP A 99 5.40 -17.72 -36.68
C ASP A 99 5.12 -16.66 -37.73
N PHE A 100 4.90 -15.41 -37.32
CA PHE A 100 4.71 -14.29 -38.24
C PHE A 100 5.94 -14.03 -39.11
N SER A 101 7.14 -14.02 -38.51
CA SER A 101 8.39 -13.86 -39.25
C SER A 101 8.62 -14.99 -40.25
N MET A 102 8.26 -16.23 -39.89
CA MET A 102 8.34 -17.38 -40.79
C MET A 102 7.38 -17.23 -41.97
N GLN A 103 6.14 -16.81 -41.72
CA GLN A 103 5.16 -16.52 -42.77
C GLN A 103 5.63 -15.38 -43.70
N GLU A 104 6.22 -14.33 -43.15
CA GLU A 104 6.78 -13.21 -43.93
C GLU A 104 7.94 -13.67 -44.84
N ILE A 105 8.84 -14.53 -44.33
CA ILE A 105 9.95 -15.11 -45.11
C ILE A 105 9.42 -15.95 -46.27
N VAL A 106 8.45 -16.83 -46.00
CA VAL A 106 7.83 -17.68 -47.04
C VAL A 106 7.15 -16.83 -48.11
N LEU A 107 6.45 -15.77 -47.70
CA LEU A 107 5.80 -14.85 -48.62
C LEU A 107 6.82 -14.11 -49.50
N LYS A 108 7.91 -13.58 -48.92
CA LYS A 108 9.01 -12.95 -49.68
C LYS A 108 9.69 -13.91 -50.64
N ALA A 109 9.92 -15.16 -50.22
CA ALA A 109 10.48 -16.20 -51.09
C ALA A 109 9.54 -16.49 -52.26
N THR A 110 8.24 -16.59 -52.01
CA THR A 110 7.21 -16.81 -53.04
C THR A 110 7.18 -15.64 -54.04
N TYR A 111 7.20 -14.40 -53.56
CA TYR A 111 7.29 -13.22 -54.44
C TYR A 111 8.59 -13.18 -55.26
N SER A 112 9.72 -13.56 -54.66
CA SER A 112 11.01 -13.64 -55.37
C SER A 112 10.98 -14.71 -56.46
N VAL A 113 10.42 -15.89 -56.17
CA VAL A 113 10.22 -16.96 -57.16
C VAL A 113 9.28 -16.51 -58.27
N ALA A 114 8.15 -15.86 -57.94
CA ALA A 114 7.22 -15.32 -58.92
C ALA A 114 7.85 -14.22 -59.79
N SER A 115 8.65 -13.34 -59.21
CA SER A 115 9.41 -12.31 -59.94
C SER A 115 10.48 -12.90 -60.85
N ARG A 116 11.14 -13.99 -60.42
CA ARG A 116 12.12 -14.72 -61.24
C ARG A 116 11.44 -15.49 -62.37
N MET A 117 10.27 -16.09 -62.13
CA MET A 117 9.43 -16.66 -63.19
C MET A 117 9.02 -15.58 -64.19
N GLY A 118 8.55 -14.41 -63.73
CA GLY A 118 8.16 -13.30 -64.60
C GLY A 118 9.32 -12.70 -65.41
N ASN A 119 10.53 -12.65 -64.85
CA ASN A 119 11.73 -12.20 -65.57
C ASN A 119 12.22 -13.22 -66.61
N ILE A 120 12.17 -14.53 -66.31
CA ILE A 120 12.58 -15.55 -67.27
C ILE A 120 11.61 -15.59 -68.46
N THR A 121 10.29 -15.50 -68.27
CA THR A 121 9.35 -15.70 -69.39
C THR A 121 9.20 -14.53 -70.36
N LEU A 122 9.61 -13.30 -70.00
CA LEU A 122 9.55 -12.14 -70.91
C LEU A 122 10.90 -11.81 -71.56
N LEU A 123 12.04 -12.04 -70.89
CA LEU A 123 13.36 -11.74 -71.45
C LEU A 123 13.90 -12.90 -72.29
N ASP A 124 13.54 -14.15 -71.98
CA ASP A 124 13.94 -15.36 -72.73
C ASP A 124 13.04 -15.62 -73.96
N PHE A 125 12.05 -14.75 -74.21
CA PHE A 125 11.22 -14.77 -75.42
C PHE A 125 11.64 -13.72 -76.46
N LEU A 126 12.60 -12.84 -76.12
CA LEU A 126 13.05 -11.74 -76.98
C LEU A 126 14.52 -11.86 -77.44
N ASP A 127 15.19 -12.97 -77.15
CA ASP A 127 16.35 -13.48 -77.89
C ASP A 127 15.94 -14.73 -78.71
#